data_AF-A0A7M7PU75-F1
#
_entry.id   AF-A0A7M7PU75-F1
#
_cell.length_a   1.000
_cell.length_b   1.000
_cell.length_c   1.000
_cell.angle_alpha   90.00
_cell.angle_beta   90.00
_cell.angle_gamma   90.00
#
_symmetry.space_group_name_H-M   'P 1'
#
loop_
_entity.id
_entity.type
_entity.pdbx_description
1 polymer ?
#
loop_
_entity_poly.entity_id
_entity_poly.type
_entity_poly.pdbx_seq_one_letter_code
_entity_poly.pdbx_strand_id
1 'polypeptide(L)'
;MRSLITPLIRRMSTGNKSTIYGFTVASLDGKERQLSDYQGKVCMIINVASLCGTTTRDYHQLNELTAKYGSRGFEVLAFPCNQFGHQENCKNEEILDLLKYVRPGQGYSPQFPIFSKVTVNGKDTHPLYTFLKTTLPFPSDLAAGAGSVLMNDPKGIIWNPVRRYDISWNFEKFLIGQDGVPFGRYSPKLPPADLAGDIEKLL
;
A
#
# COMPACT_ATOMS: atom_id res chain seq x y z
N MET A 1 -10.93 -38.73 44.00
CA MET A 1 -9.71 -38.20 43.35
C MET A 1 -10.09 -37.66 41.98
N ARG A 2 -10.12 -36.34 41.81
CA ARG A 2 -10.46 -35.70 40.52
C ARG A 2 -9.19 -35.68 39.66
N SER A 3 -9.18 -36.46 38.58
CA SER A 3 -8.11 -36.46 37.59
C SER A 3 -8.20 -35.18 36.76
N LEU A 4 -7.13 -34.38 36.80
CA LEU A 4 -6.97 -33.15 36.02
C LEU A 4 -6.59 -33.54 34.58
N ILE A 5 -7.50 -33.32 33.63
CA ILE A 5 -7.20 -33.39 32.20
C ILE A 5 -6.61 -32.03 31.81
N THR A 6 -5.30 -32.00 31.60
CA THR A 6 -4.60 -30.84 31.02
C THR A 6 -4.91 -30.80 29.52
N PRO A 7 -5.40 -29.68 28.94
CA PRO A 7 -5.56 -29.60 27.50
C PRO A 7 -4.18 -29.46 26.86
N LEU A 8 -3.80 -30.44 26.04
CA LEU A 8 -2.67 -30.35 25.12
C LEU A 8 -2.97 -29.23 24.12
N ILE A 9 -2.38 -28.05 24.32
CA ILE A 9 -2.40 -26.97 23.32
C ILE A 9 -1.61 -27.49 22.12
N ARG A 10 -2.34 -27.99 21.12
CA ARG A 10 -1.83 -28.30 19.79
C ARG A 10 -1.32 -26.99 19.20
N ARG A 11 0.00 -26.76 19.22
CA ARG A 11 0.63 -25.75 18.36
C ARG A 11 0.17 -26.04 16.94
N MET A 12 -0.75 -25.21 16.43
CA MET A 12 -1.08 -25.24 15.02
C MET A 12 0.20 -24.88 14.27
N SER A 13 0.63 -25.81 13.42
CA SER A 13 1.64 -25.59 12.39
C SER A 13 1.35 -24.25 11.70
N THR A 14 2.32 -23.34 11.72
CA THR A 14 2.29 -22.11 10.94
C THR A 14 2.22 -22.50 9.47
N GLY A 15 1.01 -22.58 8.92
CA GLY A 15 0.81 -22.73 7.49
C GLY A 15 1.65 -21.69 6.77
N ASN A 16 2.33 -22.10 5.71
CA ASN A 16 3.28 -21.29 4.94
C ASN A 16 2.62 -19.94 4.59
N LYS A 17 2.89 -18.89 5.37
CA LYS A 17 2.23 -17.60 5.18
C LYS A 17 2.83 -17.00 3.90
N SER A 18 1.99 -16.77 2.90
CA SER A 18 2.43 -16.06 1.69
C SER A 18 2.89 -14.64 2.06
N THR A 19 4.10 -14.26 1.66
CA THR A 19 4.73 -12.98 2.01
C THR A 19 4.97 -12.12 0.77
N ILE A 20 5.30 -10.84 0.97
CA ILE A 20 5.69 -9.95 -0.12
C ILE A 20 7.10 -10.23 -0.67
N TYR A 21 7.91 -11.04 0.00
CA TYR A 21 9.34 -11.17 -0.32
C TYR A 21 9.62 -11.91 -1.63
N GLY A 22 8.62 -12.57 -2.22
CA GLY A 22 8.73 -13.20 -3.52
C GLY A 22 8.50 -12.27 -4.71
N PHE A 23 8.19 -10.98 -4.49
CA PHE A 23 7.92 -10.04 -5.58
C PHE A 23 9.13 -9.17 -5.92
N THR A 24 9.30 -8.92 -7.22
CA THR A 24 10.21 -7.93 -7.78
C THR A 24 9.42 -6.75 -8.30
N VAL A 25 9.98 -5.55 -8.14
CA VAL A 25 9.40 -4.28 -8.61
C VAL A 25 10.48 -3.45 -9.29
N ALA A 26 10.13 -2.59 -10.23
CA ALA A 26 11.08 -1.69 -10.86
C ALA A 26 11.14 -0.34 -10.12
N SER A 27 12.31 0.23 -9.88
CA SER A 27 12.47 1.64 -9.47
C SER A 27 12.14 2.60 -10.62
N LEU A 28 12.07 3.91 -10.36
CA LEU A 28 11.78 4.91 -11.40
C LEU A 28 12.79 4.91 -12.57
N ASP A 29 14.04 4.52 -12.31
CA ASP A 29 15.09 4.37 -13.33
C ASP A 29 15.04 3.02 -14.09
N GLY A 30 13.99 2.22 -13.87
CA GLY A 30 13.77 0.94 -14.52
C GLY A 30 14.54 -0.25 -13.95
N LYS A 31 15.37 -0.05 -12.90
CA LYS A 31 16.10 -1.16 -12.28
C LYS A 31 15.19 -2.02 -11.42
N GLU A 32 15.37 -3.33 -11.49
CA GLU A 32 14.66 -4.27 -10.63
C GLU A 32 15.14 -4.22 -9.18
N ARG A 33 14.20 -4.33 -8.25
CA ARG A 33 14.38 -4.37 -6.80
C ARG A 33 13.53 -5.48 -6.23
N GLN A 34 14.11 -6.30 -5.36
CA GLN A 34 13.37 -7.36 -4.69
C GLN A 34 12.74 -6.81 -3.43
N LEU A 35 11.49 -7.20 -3.14
CA LEU A 35 10.86 -6.78 -1.88
C LEU A 35 11.44 -7.51 -0.66
N SER A 36 12.21 -8.58 -0.85
CA SER A 36 13.03 -9.21 0.20
C SER A 36 14.07 -8.27 0.80
N ASP A 37 14.48 -7.21 0.09
CA ASP A 37 15.37 -6.15 0.61
C ASP A 37 14.77 -5.43 1.84
N TYR A 38 13.45 -5.51 2.03
CA TYR A 38 12.73 -4.89 3.15
C TYR A 38 12.39 -5.88 4.27
N GLN A 39 13.03 -7.06 4.29
CA GLN A 39 12.83 -8.04 5.34
C GLN A 39 13.19 -7.48 6.72
N GLY A 40 12.35 -7.75 7.73
CA GLY A 40 12.51 -7.18 9.08
C GLY A 40 11.99 -5.75 9.23
N LYS A 41 11.50 -5.11 8.16
CA LYS A 41 10.84 -3.80 8.23
C LYS A 41 9.31 -3.93 8.21
N VAL A 42 8.64 -3.05 8.96
CA VAL A 42 7.23 -2.75 8.73
C VAL A 42 7.13 -1.92 7.47
N CYS A 43 6.35 -2.36 6.48
CA CYS A 43 6.22 -1.65 5.21
C CYS A 43 4.80 -1.12 5.02
N MET A 44 4.67 0.12 4.55
CA MET A 44 3.44 0.66 3.99
C MET A 44 3.52 0.64 2.46
N ILE A 45 2.81 -0.28 1.82
CA ILE A 45 2.63 -0.28 0.37
C ILE A 45 1.45 0.63 0.03
N ILE A 46 1.67 1.63 -0.82
CA ILE A 46 0.65 2.63 -1.16
C ILE A 46 0.65 2.94 -2.65
N ASN A 47 -0.54 2.94 -3.29
CA ASN A 47 -0.66 3.45 -4.66
C ASN A 47 -0.80 4.97 -4.65
N VAL A 48 0.01 5.70 -5.42
CA VAL A 48 0.09 7.17 -5.37
C VAL A 48 -0.23 7.82 -6.72
N ALA A 49 -0.54 9.11 -6.66
CA ALA A 49 -0.71 9.99 -7.80
C ALA A 49 -0.25 11.42 -7.46
N SER A 50 0.41 12.12 -8.39
CA SER A 50 0.83 13.52 -8.23
C SER A 50 -0.34 14.50 -8.47
N LEU A 51 -1.28 14.06 -9.31
CA LEU A 51 -2.54 14.65 -9.80
C LEU A 51 -3.76 14.76 -8.87
N CYS A 52 -3.71 14.25 -7.63
CA CYS A 52 -4.89 14.03 -6.81
C CYS A 52 -5.21 15.17 -5.83
N GLY A 53 -6.48 15.27 -5.43
CA GLY A 53 -6.92 16.24 -4.42
C GLY A 53 -6.26 16.06 -3.04
N THR A 54 -5.81 14.84 -2.70
CA THR A 54 -5.14 14.56 -1.43
C THR A 54 -3.62 14.43 -1.55
N THR A 55 -3.04 14.60 -2.75
CA THR A 55 -1.59 14.44 -2.99
C THR A 55 -0.75 15.23 -1.99
N THR A 56 -1.02 16.51 -1.82
CA THR A 56 -0.26 17.36 -0.89
C THR A 56 -0.30 16.80 0.54
N ARG A 57 -1.49 16.53 1.07
CA ARG A 57 -1.66 15.97 2.41
C ARG A 57 -0.92 14.64 2.56
N ASP A 58 -1.19 13.69 1.65
CA ASP A 58 -0.72 12.33 1.80
C ASP A 58 0.80 12.25 1.68
N TYR A 59 1.41 12.90 0.69
CA TYR A 59 2.88 12.92 0.56
C TYR A 59 3.58 13.56 1.77
N HIS A 60 3.07 14.67 2.31
CA HIS A 60 3.63 15.27 3.53
C HIS A 60 3.52 14.32 4.73
N GLN A 61 2.36 13.69 4.95
CA GLN A 61 2.19 12.75 6.06
C GLN A 61 3.05 11.49 5.91
N LEU A 62 3.27 11.00 4.69
CA LEU A 62 4.19 9.89 4.45
C LEU A 62 5.63 10.27 4.84
N ASN A 63 6.09 11.48 4.47
CA ASN A 63 7.40 11.98 4.92
C ASN A 63 7.48 12.10 6.45
N GLU A 64 6.42 12.57 7.11
CA GLU A 64 6.35 12.65 8.58
C GLU A 64 6.44 11.27 9.24
N LEU A 65 5.72 10.27 8.71
CA LEU A 65 5.81 8.90 9.19
C LEU A 65 7.21 8.30 8.97
N THR A 66 7.81 8.52 7.81
CA THR A 66 9.20 8.09 7.55
C THR A 66 10.17 8.75 8.51
N ALA A 67 10.04 10.05 8.77
CA ALA A 67 10.89 10.75 9.74
C ALA A 67 10.71 10.21 11.17
N LYS A 68 9.48 9.88 11.55
CA LYS A 68 9.14 9.40 12.91
C LYS A 68 9.54 7.94 13.15
N TYR A 69 9.37 7.08 12.14
CA TYR A 69 9.45 5.62 12.30
C TYR A 69 10.55 4.95 11.49
N GLY A 70 11.18 5.64 10.54
CA GLY A 70 12.19 5.07 9.65
C GLY A 70 13.37 4.44 10.39
N SER A 71 13.88 5.12 11.42
CA SER A 71 14.97 4.60 12.28
C SER A 71 14.58 3.40 13.14
N ARG A 72 13.27 3.15 13.30
CA ARG A 72 12.72 2.02 14.07
C ARG A 72 12.35 0.82 13.19
N GLY A 73 12.62 0.88 11.89
CA GLY A 73 12.32 -0.21 10.96
C GLY A 73 11.02 -0.06 10.20
N PHE A 74 10.53 1.17 9.97
CA PHE A 74 9.41 1.44 9.07
C PHE A 74 9.88 1.91 7.69
N GLU A 75 9.18 1.54 6.62
CA GLU A 75 9.44 2.00 5.26
C GLU A 75 8.14 2.23 4.48
N VAL A 76 8.07 3.32 3.72
CA VAL A 76 6.99 3.54 2.75
C VAL A 76 7.44 3.04 1.39
N LEU A 77 6.61 2.24 0.72
CA LEU A 77 6.84 1.71 -0.62
C LEU A 77 5.76 2.26 -1.56
N ALA A 78 6.08 3.34 -2.28
CA ALA A 78 5.10 4.09 -3.08
C ALA A 78 5.07 3.65 -4.55
N PHE A 79 3.88 3.37 -5.06
CA PHE A 79 3.65 2.85 -6.41
C PHE A 79 2.73 3.79 -7.21
N PRO A 80 3.28 4.61 -8.11
CA PRO A 80 2.49 5.48 -8.96
C PRO A 80 1.48 4.68 -9.80
N CYS A 81 0.26 5.20 -9.97
CA CYS A 81 -0.78 4.53 -10.77
C CYS A 81 -1.69 5.54 -11.47
N ASN A 82 -1.96 5.33 -12.76
CA ASN A 82 -2.75 6.26 -13.57
C ASN A 82 -4.22 5.83 -13.79
N GLN A 83 -4.70 4.80 -13.07
CA GLN A 83 -6.05 4.24 -13.30
C GLN A 83 -7.18 5.09 -12.72
N PHE A 84 -6.87 6.02 -11.81
CA PHE A 84 -7.85 6.76 -11.03
C PHE A 84 -7.88 8.22 -11.49
N GLY A 85 -8.83 8.55 -12.35
CA GLY A 85 -9.01 9.91 -12.89
C GLY A 85 -7.81 10.43 -13.68
N HIS A 86 -6.95 9.54 -14.17
CA HIS A 86 -5.72 9.89 -14.89
C HIS A 86 -4.81 10.87 -14.14
N GLN A 87 -4.71 10.69 -12.82
CA GLN A 87 -3.99 11.59 -11.92
C GLN A 87 -2.47 11.31 -11.85
N GLU A 88 -1.94 10.41 -12.67
CA GLU A 88 -0.50 10.14 -12.81
C GLU A 88 -0.12 9.97 -14.30
N ASN A 89 -0.51 10.97 -15.09
CA ASN A 89 -0.33 10.98 -16.55
C ASN A 89 1.13 11.08 -16.99
N CYS A 90 1.99 11.63 -16.14
CA CYS A 90 3.41 11.80 -16.40
C CYS A 90 4.14 10.46 -16.55
N LYS A 91 5.32 10.49 -17.16
CA LYS A 91 6.23 9.35 -17.25
C LYS A 91 7.03 9.20 -15.96
N ASN A 92 7.68 8.04 -15.77
CA ASN A 92 8.46 7.77 -14.57
C ASN A 92 9.53 8.85 -14.31
N GLU A 93 10.15 9.36 -15.37
CA GLU A 93 11.24 10.33 -15.29
C GLU A 93 10.76 11.71 -14.81
N GLU A 94 9.45 11.99 -14.91
CA GLU A 94 8.84 13.28 -14.62
C GLU A 94 8.21 13.34 -13.21
N ILE A 95 7.98 12.18 -12.57
CA ILE A 95 7.24 12.09 -11.30
C ILE A 95 7.91 12.94 -10.20
N LEU A 96 9.22 12.83 -10.04
CA LEU A 96 9.93 13.57 -9.00
C LEU A 96 9.91 15.09 -9.24
N ASP A 97 9.97 15.52 -10.50
CA ASP A 97 9.86 16.94 -10.87
C ASP A 97 8.45 17.47 -10.59
N LEU A 98 7.41 16.69 -10.88
CA LEU A 98 6.03 17.06 -10.55
C LEU A 98 5.84 17.24 -9.04
N LEU A 99 6.35 16.31 -8.24
CA LEU A 99 6.27 16.40 -6.79
C LEU A 99 7.05 17.61 -6.25
N LYS A 100 8.21 17.89 -6.82
CA LYS A 100 9.10 18.97 -6.38
C LYS A 100 8.63 20.36 -6.78
N TYR A 101 8.12 20.52 -7.99
CA TYR A 101 7.86 21.84 -8.58
C TYR A 101 6.37 22.14 -8.78
N VAL A 102 5.49 21.14 -8.83
CA VAL A 102 4.06 21.33 -9.13
C VAL A 102 3.17 21.04 -7.93
N ARG A 103 3.12 19.78 -7.47
CA ARG A 103 2.33 19.38 -6.31
C ARG A 103 2.93 18.12 -5.67
N PRO A 104 3.37 18.16 -4.39
CA PRO A 104 3.20 19.25 -3.42
C PRO A 104 3.87 20.58 -3.78
N GLY A 105 4.91 20.55 -4.62
CA GLY A 105 5.66 21.74 -5.01
C GLY A 105 6.61 22.21 -3.90
N GLN A 106 7.07 23.46 -3.99
CA GLN A 106 7.89 24.10 -2.94
C GLN A 106 9.18 23.33 -2.57
N GLY A 107 9.76 22.63 -3.54
CA GLY A 107 10.98 21.85 -3.31
C GLY A 107 10.74 20.53 -2.57
N TYR A 108 9.49 20.08 -2.44
CA TYR A 108 9.16 18.81 -1.82
C TYR A 108 9.98 17.66 -2.43
N SER A 109 10.44 16.76 -1.56
CA SER A 109 11.14 15.54 -1.98
C SER A 109 10.72 14.38 -1.08
N PRO A 110 10.29 13.23 -1.64
CA PRO A 110 9.93 12.06 -0.87
C PRO A 110 11.15 11.50 -0.13
N GLN A 111 10.99 11.15 1.14
CA GLN A 111 12.03 10.53 1.97
C GLN A 111 11.99 9.00 1.93
N PHE A 112 11.28 8.45 0.95
CA PHE A 112 10.98 7.02 0.80
C PHE A 112 11.03 6.63 -0.68
N PRO A 113 11.23 5.34 -1.01
CA PRO A 113 11.28 4.89 -2.39
C PRO A 113 9.94 5.08 -3.11
N ILE A 114 10.03 5.68 -4.29
CA ILE A 114 8.99 5.64 -5.32
C ILE A 114 9.43 4.67 -6.40
N PHE A 115 8.56 3.73 -6.74
CA PHE A 115 8.78 2.74 -7.79
C PHE A 115 8.24 3.21 -9.14
N SER A 116 8.54 2.46 -10.19
CA SER A 116 7.93 2.63 -11.50
C SER A 116 6.41 2.56 -11.43
N LYS A 117 5.75 3.29 -12.32
CA LYS A 117 4.29 3.26 -12.46
C LYS A 117 3.78 1.84 -12.74
N VAL A 118 2.72 1.45 -12.04
CA VAL A 118 2.09 0.12 -12.16
C VAL A 118 0.59 0.22 -12.40
N THR A 119 0.04 -0.86 -12.94
CA THR A 119 -1.40 -1.12 -12.98
C THR A 119 -1.79 -1.91 -11.72
N VAL A 120 -2.81 -1.46 -11.00
CA VAL A 120 -3.25 -2.08 -9.74
C VAL A 120 -4.60 -2.79 -9.85
N ASN A 121 -5.35 -2.56 -10.94
CA ASN A 121 -6.65 -3.19 -11.24
C ASN A 121 -6.73 -3.69 -12.70
N GLY A 122 -7.64 -4.63 -12.97
CA GLY A 122 -7.86 -5.20 -14.31
C GLY A 122 -6.85 -6.29 -14.72
N LYS A 123 -6.88 -6.67 -16.00
CA LYS A 123 -6.12 -7.80 -16.55
C LYS A 123 -4.60 -7.67 -16.38
N ASP A 124 -4.08 -6.45 -16.43
CA ASP A 124 -2.65 -6.16 -16.40
C ASP A 124 -2.18 -5.77 -14.97
N THR A 125 -2.97 -6.12 -13.94
CA THR A 125 -2.63 -5.84 -12.54
C THR A 125 -1.28 -6.45 -12.18
N HIS A 126 -0.39 -5.64 -11.60
CA HIS A 126 0.91 -6.11 -11.11
C HIS A 126 0.73 -7.28 -10.12
N PRO A 127 1.55 -8.36 -10.18
CA PRO A 127 1.38 -9.54 -9.33
C PRO A 127 1.32 -9.22 -7.82
N LEU A 128 2.13 -8.27 -7.35
CA LEU A 128 2.07 -7.76 -5.97
C LEU A 128 0.67 -7.27 -5.59
N TYR A 129 0.03 -6.45 -6.42
CA TYR A 129 -1.30 -5.90 -6.15
C TYR A 129 -2.39 -6.96 -6.28
N THR A 130 -2.22 -7.96 -7.16
CA THR A 130 -3.10 -9.13 -7.17
C THR A 130 -3.04 -9.85 -5.82
N PHE A 131 -1.82 -10.16 -5.34
CA PHE A 131 -1.61 -10.79 -4.04
C PHE A 131 -2.23 -9.99 -2.89
N LEU A 132 -1.90 -8.69 -2.77
CA LEU A 132 -2.40 -7.83 -1.70
C LEU A 132 -3.92 -7.74 -1.67
N LYS A 133 -4.56 -7.51 -2.82
CA LYS A 133 -6.02 -7.42 -2.93
C LYS A 133 -6.72 -8.75 -2.66
N THR A 134 -6.09 -9.90 -2.97
CA THR A 134 -6.68 -11.21 -2.66
C THR A 134 -6.50 -11.61 -1.20
N THR A 135 -5.39 -11.24 -0.57
CA THR A 135 -5.11 -11.49 0.85
C THR A 135 -5.93 -10.58 1.76
N LEU A 136 -6.07 -9.30 1.39
CA LEU A 136 -6.83 -8.28 2.12
C LEU A 136 -7.90 -7.69 1.18
N PRO A 137 -9.06 -8.35 1.01
CA PRO A 137 -10.05 -7.97 0.00
C PRO A 137 -10.80 -6.67 0.29
N PHE A 138 -10.84 -6.22 1.54
CA PHE A 138 -11.60 -5.04 1.94
C PHE A 138 -10.79 -4.14 2.88
N PRO A 139 -10.87 -2.80 2.72
CA PRO A 139 -10.32 -1.88 3.71
C PRO A 139 -10.98 -2.03 5.08
N SER A 140 -10.16 -2.03 6.12
CA SER A 140 -10.56 -2.26 7.51
C SER A 140 -11.27 -1.07 8.16
N ASP A 141 -11.06 0.13 7.64
CA ASP A 141 -11.66 1.39 8.10
C ASP A 141 -13.06 1.65 7.52
N LEU A 142 -13.54 0.78 6.63
CA LEU A 142 -14.89 0.82 6.10
C LEU A 142 -15.79 -0.12 6.91
N ALA A 143 -16.97 0.37 7.31
CA ALA A 143 -17.92 -0.42 8.10
C ALA A 143 -18.29 -1.73 7.37
N ALA A 144 -18.36 -2.82 8.14
CA ALA A 144 -18.83 -4.12 7.63
C ALA A 144 -20.23 -3.95 7.01
N GLY A 145 -20.36 -4.27 5.72
CA GLY A 145 -21.63 -4.13 4.99
C GLY A 145 -21.89 -2.77 4.36
N ALA A 146 -21.02 -1.77 4.54
CA ALA A 146 -21.15 -0.47 3.85
C ALA A 146 -21.00 -0.58 2.32
N GLY A 147 -20.51 -1.73 1.83
CA GLY A 147 -19.99 -1.86 0.48
C GLY A 147 -18.73 -1.01 0.36
N SER A 148 -17.64 -1.59 -0.15
CA SER A 148 -16.64 -0.72 -0.77
C SER A 148 -17.38 -0.02 -1.90
N VAL A 149 -17.68 1.28 -1.75
CA VAL A 149 -18.09 2.07 -2.89
C VAL A 149 -16.87 2.15 -3.78
N LEU A 150 -16.74 1.17 -4.66
CA LEU A 150 -15.59 1.02 -5.54
C LEU A 150 -15.40 2.32 -6.34
N MET A 151 -16.50 2.88 -6.83
CA MET A 151 -16.55 4.16 -7.49
C MET A 151 -17.97 4.73 -7.43
N ASN A 152 -18.11 6.04 -7.20
CA ASN A 152 -19.42 6.72 -7.26
C ASN A 152 -19.91 6.87 -8.70
N ASP A 153 -19.04 7.30 -9.61
CA ASP A 153 -19.33 7.40 -11.05
C ASP A 153 -18.74 6.18 -11.76
N PRO A 154 -19.56 5.28 -12.34
CA PRO A 154 -19.05 4.10 -13.05
C PRO A 154 -18.13 4.45 -14.22
N LYS A 155 -18.20 5.66 -14.79
CA LYS A 155 -17.27 6.12 -15.83
C LYS A 155 -15.82 6.21 -15.35
N GLY A 156 -15.60 6.32 -14.04
CA GLY A 156 -14.27 6.28 -13.42
C GLY A 156 -13.62 4.89 -13.48
N ILE A 157 -14.39 3.84 -13.78
CA ILE A 157 -13.88 2.47 -13.91
C ILE A 157 -13.48 2.23 -15.36
N ILE A 158 -12.17 2.32 -15.63
CA ILE A 158 -11.59 2.18 -16.98
C ILE A 158 -10.83 0.87 -17.17
N TRP A 159 -10.88 -0.04 -16.20
CA TRP A 159 -10.18 -1.32 -16.23
C TRP A 159 -11.13 -2.50 -16.40
N ASN A 160 -10.59 -3.61 -16.88
CA ASN A 160 -11.33 -4.86 -17.09
C ASN A 160 -10.42 -6.07 -16.84
N PRO A 161 -10.87 -7.13 -16.15
CA PRO A 161 -12.16 -7.26 -15.46
C PRO A 161 -12.23 -6.41 -14.20
N VAL A 162 -13.45 -6.05 -13.81
CA VAL A 162 -13.75 -5.40 -12.53
C VAL A 162 -14.00 -6.46 -11.47
N ARG A 163 -13.40 -6.30 -10.29
CA ARG A 163 -13.52 -7.23 -9.15
C ARG A 163 -13.95 -6.49 -7.89
N ARG A 164 -14.65 -7.19 -6.99
CA ARG A 164 -15.17 -6.61 -5.73
C ARG A 164 -14.09 -6.09 -4.78
N TYR A 165 -12.87 -6.60 -4.91
CA TYR A 165 -11.72 -6.24 -4.08
C TYR A 165 -10.75 -5.29 -4.80
N ASP A 166 -11.14 -4.72 -5.95
CA ASP A 166 -10.32 -3.73 -6.64
C ASP A 166 -10.04 -2.51 -5.76
N ILE A 167 -8.90 -1.87 -6.00
CA ILE A 167 -8.55 -0.60 -5.36
C ILE A 167 -9.52 0.46 -5.87
N SER A 168 -10.01 1.29 -4.96
CA SER A 168 -11.09 2.24 -5.23
C SER A 168 -10.59 3.58 -5.74
N TRP A 169 -9.43 4.04 -5.26
CA TRP A 169 -8.87 5.33 -5.64
C TRP A 169 -7.36 5.40 -5.38
N ASN A 170 -6.76 6.56 -5.66
CA ASN A 170 -5.41 6.91 -5.24
C ASN A 170 -5.28 6.90 -3.71
N PHE A 171 -4.08 6.56 -3.22
CA PHE A 171 -3.72 6.52 -1.81
C PHE A 171 -4.45 5.44 -1.01
N GLU A 172 -4.70 4.27 -1.58
CA GLU A 172 -5.07 3.10 -0.79
C GLU A 172 -3.81 2.45 -0.19
N LYS A 173 -3.87 2.00 1.06
CA LYS A 173 -2.67 1.56 1.81
C LYS A 173 -2.79 0.10 2.23
N PHE A 174 -1.66 -0.58 2.24
CA PHE A 174 -1.48 -1.89 2.85
C PHE A 174 -0.33 -1.83 3.84
N LEU A 175 -0.58 -2.15 5.11
CA LEU A 175 0.48 -2.37 6.09
C LEU A 175 0.93 -3.82 6.05
N ILE A 176 2.23 -4.02 6.04
CA ILE A 176 2.91 -5.32 5.99
C ILE A 176 3.78 -5.42 7.25
N GLY A 177 3.71 -6.56 7.95
CA GLY A 177 4.54 -6.81 9.12
C GLY A 177 6.01 -7.05 8.78
N GLN A 178 6.87 -7.05 9.81
CA GLN A 178 8.30 -7.35 9.69
C GLN A 178 8.60 -8.76 9.14
N ASP A 179 7.62 -9.67 9.17
CA ASP A 179 7.67 -11.02 8.59
C ASP A 179 7.22 -11.06 7.12
N GLY A 180 6.86 -9.91 6.53
CA GLY A 180 6.45 -9.77 5.13
C GLY A 180 4.99 -10.14 4.88
N VAL A 181 4.21 -10.40 5.94
CA VAL A 181 2.82 -10.81 5.84
C VAL A 181 1.91 -9.57 5.84
N PRO A 182 0.92 -9.48 4.92
CA PRO A 182 -0.04 -8.39 4.95
C PRO A 182 -0.83 -8.35 6.27
N PHE A 183 -0.78 -7.21 6.96
CA PHE A 183 -1.44 -6.96 8.24
C PHE A 183 -2.82 -6.33 8.08
N GLY A 184 -2.90 -5.25 7.28
CA GLY A 184 -4.13 -4.45 7.16
C GLY A 184 -4.19 -3.69 5.84
N ARG A 185 -5.42 -3.44 5.36
CA ARG A 185 -5.72 -2.63 4.18
C ARG A 185 -6.57 -1.44 4.62
N TYR A 186 -6.32 -0.27 4.05
CA TYR A 186 -6.94 0.98 4.46
C TYR A 186 -7.34 1.82 3.26
N SER A 187 -8.52 2.43 3.36
CA SER A 187 -9.14 3.12 2.24
C SER A 187 -8.40 4.43 1.90
N PRO A 188 -8.64 4.97 0.69
CA PRO A 188 -8.17 6.31 0.31
C PRO A 188 -8.56 7.42 1.28
N LYS A 189 -9.68 7.25 1.99
CA LYS A 189 -10.24 8.28 2.89
C LYS A 189 -9.46 8.39 4.19
N LEU A 190 -8.89 7.29 4.70
CA LEU A 190 -8.12 7.29 5.93
C LEU A 190 -6.74 7.93 5.68
N PRO A 191 -6.41 9.09 6.27
CA PRO A 191 -5.10 9.72 6.12
C PRO A 191 -3.96 8.82 6.59
N PRO A 192 -2.77 8.84 5.96
CA PRO A 192 -1.60 8.09 6.42
C PRO A 192 -1.27 8.32 7.91
N ALA A 193 -1.36 9.56 8.40
CA ALA A 193 -1.02 9.88 9.79
C ALA A 193 -1.87 9.11 10.82
N ASP A 194 -3.11 8.77 10.48
CA ASP A 194 -4.02 8.02 11.36
C ASP A 194 -3.62 6.54 11.51
N LEU A 195 -2.68 6.06 10.68
CA LEU A 195 -2.10 4.71 10.79
C LEU A 195 -0.94 4.63 11.78
N ALA A 196 -0.57 5.72 12.46
CA ALA A 196 0.52 5.72 13.43
C ALA A 196 0.36 4.65 14.52
N GLY A 197 -0.85 4.40 15.01
CA GLY A 197 -1.11 3.37 16.02
C GLY A 197 -0.87 1.94 15.53
N ASP A 198 -1.26 1.64 14.29
CA ASP A 198 -1.03 0.32 13.69
C ASP A 198 0.45 0.12 13.31
N ILE A 199 1.13 1.18 12.89
CA ILE A 199 2.58 1.17 12.66
C ILE A 199 3.32 0.87 13.97
N GLU A 200 3.00 1.59 15.06
CA GLU A 200 3.60 1.37 16.39
C GLU A 200 3.39 -0.06 16.90
N LYS A 201 2.24 -0.66 16.61
CA LYS A 201 1.94 -2.04 17.00
C LYS A 201 2.81 -3.07 16.29
N LEU A 202 3.32 -2.75 15.11
CA LEU A 202 4.11 -3.66 14.27
C LEU A 202 5.63 -3.46 14.40
N LEU A 203 6.07 -2.35 14.98
CA LEU A 203 7.49 -2.03 15.22
C LEU A 203 7.99 -2.67 16.52
#